data_AF-A0A2M8M565-F1
#
_entry.id   AF-A0A2M8M565-F1
#
_cell.length_a   1.000
_cell.length_b   1.000
_cell.length_c   1.000
_cell.angle_alpha   90.00
_cell.angle_beta   90.00
_cell.angle_gamma   90.00
#
_symmetry.space_group_name_H-M   'P 1'
#
loop_
_entity.id
_entity.type
_entity.pdbx_description
1 polymer ?
#
loop_
_entity_poly.entity_id
_entity_poly.type
_entity_poly.pdbx_seq_one_letter_code
_entity_poly.pdbx_strand_id
1 'polypeptide(L)'
;MQATAYTYDPETRSGSVLLDDGTPLPFDTAAFDAGGLRLLRPGQRVRIEVAAGPGTDPGPGPGTGDGAAERRITLVTLQTF
;
A
#
# COMPACT_ATOMS: atom_id res chain seq x y z
N MET A 1 4.62 8.42 0.84
CA MET A 1 4.91 8.25 -0.61
C MET A 1 3.64 8.46 -1.43
N GLN A 2 3.73 8.59 -2.75
CA GLN A 2 2.56 8.65 -3.65
C GLN A 2 2.32 7.27 -4.29
N ALA A 3 1.07 7.01 -4.65
CA ALA A 3 0.65 5.79 -5.34
C ALA A 3 -0.65 6.03 -6.11
N THR A 4 -1.07 5.03 -6.89
CA THR A 4 -2.35 5.05 -7.62
C THR A 4 -3.22 3.90 -7.12
N ALA A 5 -4.46 4.16 -6.72
CA ALA A 5 -5.41 3.11 -6.35
C ALA A 5 -5.62 2.14 -7.52
N TYR A 6 -5.44 0.84 -7.28
CA TYR A 6 -5.53 -0.19 -8.31
C TYR A 6 -6.80 -1.02 -8.16
N THR A 7 -7.00 -1.58 -6.97
CA THR A 7 -8.23 -2.27 -6.58
C THR A 7 -8.80 -1.65 -5.32
N TYR A 8 -10.12 -1.73 -5.17
CA TYR A 8 -10.81 -1.34 -3.95
C TYR A 8 -12.09 -2.17 -3.82
N ASP A 9 -12.21 -2.86 -2.69
CA ASP A 9 -13.43 -3.53 -2.27
C ASP A 9 -14.15 -2.68 -1.21
N PRO A 10 -15.34 -2.13 -1.49
CA PRO A 10 -16.07 -1.32 -0.53
C PRO A 10 -16.65 -2.11 0.65
N GLU A 11 -16.80 -3.44 0.55
CA GLU A 11 -17.31 -4.26 1.66
C GLU A 11 -16.26 -4.44 2.75
N THR A 12 -15.02 -4.75 2.34
CA THR A 12 -13.89 -4.93 3.27
C THR A 12 -13.09 -3.65 3.50
N ARG A 13 -13.28 -2.61 2.69
CA ARG A 13 -12.43 -1.39 2.63
C ARG A 13 -10.95 -1.71 2.47
N SER A 14 -10.66 -2.74 1.69
CA SER A 14 -9.30 -3.19 1.39
C SER A 14 -9.05 -3.12 -0.12
N GLY A 15 -7.78 -3.27 -0.51
CA GLY A 15 -7.41 -3.23 -1.92
C GLY A 15 -5.91 -3.15 -2.09
N SER A 16 -5.50 -2.60 -3.22
CA SER A 16 -4.09 -2.35 -3.51
C SER A 16 -3.89 -1.04 -4.24
N VAL A 17 -2.68 -0.53 -4.13
CA VAL A 17 -2.19 0.59 -4.93
C VAL A 17 -1.04 0.14 -5.82
N LEU A 18 -0.80 0.83 -6.92
CA LEU A 18 0.42 0.73 -7.69
C LEU A 18 1.38 1.81 -7.22
N LEU A 19 2.61 1.39 -6.87
CA LEU A 19 3.74 2.27 -6.71
C LEU A 19 4.17 2.85 -8.07
N ASP A 20 5.04 3.85 -8.07
CA ASP A 20 5.49 4.51 -9.31
C ASP A 20 6.29 3.59 -10.24
N ASP A 21 6.87 2.49 -9.71
CA ASP A 21 7.52 1.43 -10.48
C ASP A 21 6.54 0.36 -11.01
N GLY A 22 5.24 0.50 -10.72
CA GLY A 22 4.20 -0.45 -11.10
C GLY A 22 4.01 -1.61 -10.13
N THR A 23 4.76 -1.68 -9.03
CA THR A 23 4.61 -2.74 -8.02
C THR A 23 3.26 -2.59 -7.31
N PRO A 24 2.40 -3.62 -7.28
CA PRO A 24 1.19 -3.61 -6.48
C PRO A 24 1.52 -3.78 -5.00
N LEU A 25 0.97 -2.92 -4.15
CA LEU A 25 1.11 -3.00 -2.70
C LEU A 25 -0.29 -3.04 -2.05
N PRO A 26 -0.63 -4.09 -1.29
CA PRO A 26 -1.94 -4.21 -0.65
C PRO A 26 -2.07 -3.29 0.57
N PHE A 27 -3.28 -2.82 0.83
CA PHE A 27 -3.66 -2.17 2.08
C PHE A 27 -4.87 -2.90 2.68
N ASP A 28 -4.91 -2.94 4.01
CA ASP A 28 -6.03 -3.48 4.78
C ASP A 28 -6.98 -2.36 5.24
N THR A 29 -8.10 -2.78 5.85
CA THR A 29 -9.12 -1.87 6.40
C THR A 29 -8.53 -0.87 7.39
N ALA A 30 -7.57 -1.29 8.22
CA ALA A 30 -6.98 -0.43 9.24
C ALA A 30 -6.20 0.73 8.61
N ALA A 31 -5.40 0.45 7.58
CA ALA A 31 -4.68 1.48 6.85
C ALA A 31 -5.61 2.45 6.08
N PHE A 32 -6.73 1.93 5.55
CA PHE A 32 -7.74 2.73 4.87
C PHE A 32 -8.48 3.66 5.85
N ASP A 33 -8.99 3.10 6.96
CA ASP A 33 -9.75 3.83 7.97
C ASP A 33 -8.89 4.90 8.65
N ALA A 34 -7.59 4.66 8.84
CA ALA A 34 -6.64 5.64 9.37
C ALA A 34 -6.58 6.94 8.53
N GLY A 35 -6.88 6.86 7.22
CA GLY A 35 -6.85 8.01 6.32
C GLY A 35 -8.14 8.79 6.19
N GLY A 36 -9.23 8.34 6.85
CA GLY A 36 -10.51 9.05 6.88
C GLY A 36 -11.25 9.12 5.53
N LEU A 37 -10.86 8.30 4.55
CA LEU A 37 -11.54 8.21 3.25
C LEU A 37 -12.86 7.44 3.39
N ARG A 38 -13.85 7.80 2.57
CA ARG A 38 -15.12 7.04 2.49
C ARG A 38 -15.08 5.92 1.45
N LEU A 39 -14.49 6.20 0.29
CA LEU A 39 -14.37 5.31 -0.87
C LEU A 39 -13.10 5.65 -1.65
N LEU A 40 -12.58 4.69 -2.41
CA LEU A 40 -11.56 4.91 -3.43
C LEU A 40 -12.08 4.49 -4.81
N ARG A 41 -11.62 5.21 -5.84
CA ARG A 41 -11.81 4.80 -7.23
C ARG A 41 -10.49 4.25 -7.79
N PRO A 42 -10.51 3.13 -8.51
CA PRO A 42 -9.36 2.73 -9.32
C PRO A 42 -8.88 3.89 -10.22
N GLY A 43 -7.57 4.09 -10.30
CA GLY A 43 -6.93 5.22 -10.98
C GLY A 43 -6.78 6.50 -10.14
N GLN A 44 -7.35 6.56 -8.93
CA GLN A 44 -7.22 7.72 -8.06
C GLN A 44 -5.81 7.86 -7.49
N ARG A 45 -5.25 9.07 -7.55
CA ARG A 45 -3.97 9.40 -6.91
C ARG A 45 -4.14 9.55 -5.40
N VAL A 46 -3.24 8.91 -4.64
CA VAL A 46 -3.28 8.85 -3.18
C VAL A 46 -1.89 9.05 -2.59
N ARG A 47 -1.86 9.47 -1.32
CA ARG A 47 -0.66 9.39 -0.49
C ARG A 47 -0.79 8.17 0.40
N ILE A 48 0.30 7.41 0.55
CA ILE A 48 0.38 6.31 1.50
C ILE A 48 1.57 6.48 2.46
N GLU A 49 1.44 5.89 3.65
CA GLU A 49 2.56 5.64 4.55
C GLU A 49 2.81 4.14 4.65
N VAL A 50 4.08 3.77 4.77
CA VAL A 50 4.53 2.37 4.75
C VAL A 50 5.45 2.15 5.94
N ALA A 51 5.15 1.12 6.72
CA ALA A 51 6.06 0.59 7.72
C ALA A 51 6.91 -0.52 7.11
N ALA A 52 8.19 -0.57 7.49
CA ALA A 52 9.00 -1.76 7.28
C ALA A 52 8.46 -2.89 8.18
N GLY A 53 8.19 -4.05 7.60
CA GLY A 53 7.96 -5.28 8.33
C GLY A 53 9.22 -5.66 9.12
N PRO A 54 9.12 -6.62 10.06
CA PRO A 54 10.31 -7.17 10.71
C PRO A 54 11.21 -7.76 9.62
N GLY A 55 12.29 -7.05 9.30
CA GLY A 55 13.28 -7.51 8.33
C GLY A 55 13.75 -8.88 8.76
N THR A 56 13.45 -9.90 7.97
CA THR A 56 14.15 -11.16 8.10
C THR A 56 15.54 -10.87 7.56
N ASP A 57 16.56 -11.04 8.40
CA ASP A 57 17.97 -10.92 8.01
C ASP A 57 18.17 -11.60 6.66
N PRO A 58 18.63 -10.89 5.61
CA PRO A 58 18.98 -11.55 4.37
C PRO A 58 20.27 -12.29 4.67
N GLY A 59 20.17 -13.56 5.07
CA GLY A 59 21.32 -14.47 5.02
C GLY A 59 22.01 -14.38 3.64
N PRO A 60 23.26 -14.82 3.50
CA PRO A 60 24.13 -14.48 2.35
C PRO A 60 23.74 -15.15 1.01
N GLY A 61 22.46 -15.45 0.79
CA GLY A 61 21.91 -15.91 -0.49
C GLY A 61 21.28 -14.75 -1.28
N PRO A 62 21.13 -14.89 -2.60
CA PRO A 62 20.42 -13.91 -3.41
C PRO A 62 18.94 -13.93 -3.02
N GLY A 63 18.51 -12.90 -2.28
CA GLY A 63 17.12 -12.75 -1.86
C GLY A 63 16.20 -12.70 -3.08
N THR A 64 15.45 -13.77 -3.32
CA THR A 64 14.39 -13.83 -4.35
C THR A 64 13.06 -13.30 -3.79
N GLY A 65 13.11 -12.34 -2.88
CA GLY A 65 11.93 -11.74 -2.28
C GLY A 65 11.53 -10.50 -3.06
N ASP A 66 10.40 -10.55 -3.76
CA ASP A 66 9.74 -9.34 -4.26
C ASP A 66 9.51 -8.40 -3.06
N GLY A 67 10.24 -7.28 -3.01
CA GLY A 67 10.29 -6.36 -1.86
C GLY A 67 8.94 -5.72 -1.45
N ALA A 68 7.83 -6.13 -2.06
CA ALA A 68 6.48 -5.83 -1.61
C ALA A 68 6.13 -6.57 -0.31
N ALA A 69 6.68 -7.76 -0.04
CA ALA A 69 6.36 -8.55 1.15
C ALA A 69 6.89 -7.94 2.47
N GLU A 70 7.90 -7.07 2.41
CA GLU A 70 8.49 -6.40 3.58
C GLU A 70 7.82 -5.07 3.91
N ARG A 71 6.87 -4.61 3.11
CA ARG A 71 6.31 -3.26 3.20
C ARG A 71 4.83 -3.33 3.49
N ARG A 72 4.40 -2.79 4.63
CA ARG A 72 2.98 -2.73 5.02
C ARG A 72 2.46 -1.30 4.95
N ILE A 73 1.39 -1.07 4.20
CA ILE A 73 0.71 0.23 4.19
C ILE A 73 0.03 0.44 5.55
N THR A 74 0.25 1.61 6.15
CA THR A 74 -0.34 1.99 7.46
C THR A 74 -1.33 3.14 7.34
N LEU A 75 -1.33 3.85 6.21
CA LEU A 75 -2.19 4.99 5.96
C LEU A 75 -2.46 5.14 4.46
N VAL A 76 -3.72 5.43 4.08
CA VAL A 76 -4.11 5.82 2.71
C VAL A 76 -4.93 7.09 2.74
N THR A 77 -4.42 8.21 2.21
CA THR A 77 -5.12 9.51 2.20
C THR A 77 -5.29 10.09 0.80
N LEU A 78 -6.16 11.11 0.68
CA LEU A 78 -6.16 11.97 -0.50
C LEU A 78 -4.78 12.59 -0.67
N GLN A 79 -4.36 12.71 -1.93
CA GLN A 79 -3.25 13.56 -2.29
C GLN A 79 -3.74 15.01 -2.26
N THR A 80 -3.32 15.77 -1.25
CA THR A 80 -3.50 17.22 -1.17
C THR A 80 -2.23 17.92 -1.67
N PHE A 81 -2.38 19.14 -2.19
CA PHE A 81 -1.28 19.98 -2.67
C PHE A 81 -0.46 20.56 -1.52
#